data_AF-A0A1Q6A654-F1
#
_entry.id   AF-A0A1Q6A654-F1
#
_cell.length_a   1.000
_cell.length_b   1.000
_cell.length_c   1.000
_cell.angle_alpha   90.00
_cell.angle_beta   90.00
_cell.angle_gamma   90.00
#
_symmetry.space_group_name_H-M   'P 1'
#
loop_
_entity.id
_entity.type
_entity.pdbx_description
1 polymer ?
#
loop_
_entity_poly.entity_id
_entity_poly.type
_entity_poly.pdbx_seq_one_letter_code
_entity_poly.pdbx_strand_id
1 'polypeptide(L)'
;MIPEELFKRRHYGTPVLLTLLIANSIVLFLIVPAFVSCRHISWAFWVGFAGLASYNFFTVRRNREEFNKVTIIAYAISIATFAAMFTYYAVFNC
;
A
#
# COMPACT_ATOMS: atom_id res chain seq x y z
N MET A 1 -24.12 -10.52 36.43
CA MET A 1 -22.93 -10.01 35.72
C MET A 1 -22.75 -10.84 34.46
N ILE A 2 -22.89 -10.21 33.29
CA ILE A 2 -22.69 -10.89 32.01
C ILE A 2 -21.18 -10.83 31.75
N PRO A 3 -20.51 -11.94 31.40
CA PRO A 3 -19.07 -11.94 31.17
C PRO A 3 -18.70 -10.98 30.03
N GLU A 4 -18.00 -9.91 30.37
CA GLU A 4 -17.58 -8.85 29.44
C GLU A 4 -16.56 -9.37 28.38
N GLU A 5 -15.97 -10.55 28.64
CA GLU A 5 -15.05 -11.25 27.75
C GLU A 5 -15.72 -11.83 26.48
N LEU A 6 -17.05 -12.01 26.48
CA LEU A 6 -17.80 -12.55 25.33
C LEU A 6 -18.10 -11.51 24.25
N PHE A 7 -18.00 -10.21 24.58
CA PHE A 7 -18.17 -9.11 23.63
C PHE A 7 -16.85 -8.56 23.09
N LYS A 8 -15.73 -9.24 23.36
CA LYS A 8 -14.51 -9.04 22.58
C LYS A 8 -14.69 -9.71 21.21
N ARG A 9 -15.66 -9.21 20.43
CA ARG A 9 -15.73 -9.45 18.99
C ARG A 9 -14.45 -8.86 18.43
N ARG A 10 -13.41 -9.69 18.36
CA ARG A 10 -12.33 -9.54 17.39
C ARG A 10 -13.05 -9.40 16.06
N HIS A 11 -13.16 -8.17 15.59
CA HIS A 11 -13.83 -7.86 14.35
C HIS A 11 -12.97 -8.52 13.27
N TYR A 12 -13.41 -9.67 12.77
CA TYR A 12 -12.86 -10.33 11.58
C TYR A 12 -13.28 -9.54 10.32
N GLY A 13 -13.22 -8.20 10.38
CA GLY A 13 -13.20 -7.38 9.19
C GLY A 13 -11.90 -7.66 8.45
N THR A 14 -11.89 -7.44 7.14
CA THR A 14 -10.66 -7.52 6.34
C THR A 14 -9.56 -6.73 7.06
N PRO A 15 -8.42 -7.36 7.38
CA PRO A 15 -7.37 -6.70 8.14
C PRO A 15 -7.01 -5.41 7.42
N VAL A 16 -6.91 -4.29 8.14
CA VAL A 16 -6.64 -2.97 7.54
C VAL A 16 -5.39 -3.03 6.64
N LEU A 17 -4.40 -3.83 7.03
CA LEU A 17 -3.21 -4.15 6.24
C LEU A 17 -3.53 -4.75 4.85
N LEU A 18 -4.51 -5.66 4.77
CA LEU A 18 -4.91 -6.35 3.54
C LEU A 18 -5.62 -5.38 2.59
N THR A 19 -6.48 -4.51 3.11
CA THR A 19 -7.11 -3.44 2.32
C THR A 19 -6.08 -2.45 1.77
N LEU A 20 -5.09 -2.06 2.60
CA LEU A 20 -3.96 -1.22 2.19
C LEU A 20 -3.09 -1.90 1.12
N LEU A 21 -2.88 -3.20 1.21
CA LEU A 21 -2.12 -3.96 0.21
C LEU A 21 -2.87 -4.00 -1.13
N ILE A 22 -4.17 -4.32 -1.12
CA ILE A 22 -5.00 -4.35 -2.33
C ILE A 22 -5.06 -2.98 -3.00
N ALA A 23 -5.29 -1.92 -2.23
CA ALA A 23 -5.34 -0.56 -2.76
C ALA A 23 -4.03 -0.18 -3.47
N ASN A 24 -2.88 -0.47 -2.87
CA ASN A 24 -1.59 -0.25 -3.52
C ASN A 24 -1.40 -1.05 -4.79
N SER A 25 -1.74 -2.34 -4.77
CA SER A 25 -1.58 -3.22 -5.93
C SER A 25 -2.38 -2.71 -7.11
N ILE A 26 -3.64 -2.30 -6.89
CA ILE A 26 -4.50 -1.74 -7.94
C ILE A 26 -3.92 -0.42 -8.45
N VAL A 27 -3.52 0.48 -7.56
CA VAL A 27 -3.00 1.79 -7.92
C VAL A 27 -1.70 1.67 -8.72
N LEU A 28 -0.75 0.84 -8.28
CA LEU A 28 0.50 0.60 -9.01
C LEU A 28 0.24 -0.08 -10.36
N PHE A 29 -0.66 -1.06 -10.42
CA PHE A 29 -1.03 -1.74 -11.66
C PHE A 29 -1.61 -0.79 -12.72
N LEU A 30 -2.35 0.24 -12.30
CA LEU A 30 -2.93 1.23 -13.22
C LEU A 30 -1.93 2.32 -13.60
N ILE A 31 -1.17 2.85 -12.65
CA ILE A 31 -0.31 4.02 -12.87
C ILE A 31 0.98 3.64 -13.61
N VAL A 32 1.57 2.46 -13.35
CA VAL A 32 2.82 2.05 -14.01
C VAL A 32 2.67 1.97 -15.53
N PRO A 33 1.76 1.16 -16.12
CA PRO A 33 1.64 1.08 -17.58
C PRO A 33 1.09 2.38 -18.20
N ALA A 34 0.33 3.19 -17.46
CA ALA A 34 -0.22 4.45 -17.97
C ALA A 34 0.83 5.58 -18.05
N PHE A 35 1.86 5.56 -17.21
CA PHE A 35 2.78 6.71 -17.05
C PHE A 35 4.27 6.36 -17.10
N VAL A 36 4.63 5.08 -17.20
CA VAL A 36 6.02 4.60 -17.38
C VAL A 36 6.16 4.04 -18.79
N SER A 37 7.17 4.50 -19.52
CA SER A 37 7.54 4.00 -20.85
C SER A 37 9.05 3.74 -20.92
N CYS A 38 9.52 2.95 -21.90
CA CYS A 38 10.93 2.63 -22.21
C CYS A 38 11.94 3.73 -21.87
N ARG A 39 11.63 4.98 -22.25
CA ARG A 39 12.56 6.11 -22.24
C ARG A 39 12.20 7.21 -21.25
N HIS A 40 11.02 7.15 -20.63
CA HIS A 40 10.52 8.28 -19.86
C HIS A 40 9.48 7.86 -18.82
N ILE A 41 9.64 8.38 -17.59
CA ILE A 41 8.63 8.31 -16.53
C ILE A 41 7.95 9.68 -16.49
N SER A 42 6.65 9.73 -16.77
CA SER A 42 5.89 10.99 -16.69
C SER A 42 5.89 11.55 -15.28
N TRP A 43 5.96 12.87 -15.13
CA TRP A 43 5.85 13.53 -13.82
C TRP A 43 4.53 13.18 -13.10
N ALA A 44 3.47 12.87 -13.86
CA ALA A 44 2.18 12.42 -13.33
C ALA A 44 2.28 11.09 -12.56
N PHE A 45 3.23 10.22 -12.90
CA PHE A 45 3.54 9.01 -12.13
C PHE A 45 3.90 9.36 -10.68
N TRP A 46 4.80 10.34 -10.51
CA TRP A 46 5.27 10.77 -9.20
C TRP A 46 4.16 11.41 -8.37
N VAL A 47 3.23 12.14 -9.01
CA VAL A 47 2.04 12.69 -8.33
C VAL A 47 1.14 11.56 -7.81
N GLY A 48 0.84 10.57 -8.64
CA GLY A 48 0.03 9.41 -8.24
C GLY A 48 0.71 8.58 -7.14
N PHE A 49 2.01 8.36 -7.26
CA PHE A 49 2.81 7.66 -6.25
C PHE A 49 2.87 8.43 -4.92
N ALA A 50 3.06 9.75 -4.96
CA ALA A 50 3.03 10.60 -3.77
C ALA A 50 1.64 10.62 -3.10
N GLY A 51 0.57 10.62 -3.90
CA GLY A 51 -0.80 10.47 -3.42
C GLY A 51 -1.02 9.15 -2.68
N LEU A 52 -0.55 8.04 -3.26
CA LEU A 52 -0.61 6.71 -2.64
C LEU A 52 0.18 6.67 -1.33
N ALA A 53 1.41 7.21 -1.31
CA ALA A 53 2.24 7.30 -0.12
C ALA A 53 1.55 8.12 1.00
N SER A 54 0.89 9.23 0.63
CA SER A 54 0.14 10.08 1.55
C SER A 54 -1.07 9.35 2.13
N TYR A 55 -1.86 8.68 1.29
CA TYR A 55 -2.99 7.85 1.72
C TYR A 55 -2.55 6.79 2.73
N ASN A 56 -1.45 6.09 2.42
CA ASN A 56 -0.88 5.07 3.31
C ASN A 56 -0.43 5.67 4.64
N PHE A 57 0.24 6.83 4.63
CA PHE A 57 0.66 7.53 5.84
C PHE A 57 -0.52 7.92 6.74
N PHE A 58 -1.58 8.52 6.18
CA PHE A 58 -2.76 8.90 6.95
C PHE A 58 -3.52 7.68 7.48
N THR A 59 -3.60 6.60 6.70
CA THR A 59 -4.29 5.37 7.10
C THR A 59 -3.54 4.67 8.24
N VAL A 60 -2.22 4.60 8.18
CA VAL A 60 -1.39 4.09 9.29
C VAL A 60 -1.50 4.98 10.52
N ARG A 61 -1.53 6.31 10.36
CA ARG A 61 -1.70 7.25 11.47
C ARG A 61 -3.06 7.09 12.15
N ARG A 62 -4.12 6.79 11.39
CA ARG A 62 -5.47 6.59 11.91
C ARG A 62 -5.63 5.25 12.64
N ASN A 63 -4.92 4.22 12.20
CA ASN A 63 -5.02 2.85 12.74
C ASN A 63 -3.80 2.44 13.57
N ARG A 64 -3.23 3.36 14.37
CA ARG A 64 -1.99 3.11 15.14
C ARG A 64 -2.06 1.94 16.12
N GLU A 65 -3.26 1.58 16.58
CA GLU A 65 -3.48 0.48 17.53
C GLU A 65 -3.24 -0.90 16.89
N GLU A 66 -3.47 -1.02 15.59
CA GLU A 66 -3.28 -2.28 14.84
C GLU A 66 -1.90 -2.39 14.19
N PHE A 67 -1.21 -1.26 13.98
CA PHE A 67 0.05 -1.21 13.25
C PHE A 67 1.25 -1.06 14.18
N ASN A 68 1.96 -2.17 14.40
CA ASN A 68 3.25 -2.14 15.06
C ASN A 68 4.34 -1.55 14.12
N LYS A 69 5.40 -0.94 14.68
CA LYS A 69 6.46 -0.27 13.90
C LYS A 69 7.10 -1.21 12.85
N VAL A 70 7.29 -2.48 13.23
CA VAL A 70 7.82 -3.53 12.34
C VAL A 70 6.89 -3.76 11.15
N THR A 71 5.58 -3.80 11.39
CA THR A 71 4.56 -4.01 10.36
C THR A 71 4.52 -2.86 9.37
N ILE A 72 4.70 -1.61 9.84
CA ILE A 72 4.78 -0.42 9.00
C ILE A 72 6.02 -0.47 8.09
N ILE A 73 7.18 -0.85 8.64
CA ILE A 73 8.43 -0.96 7.89
C ILE A 73 8.32 -2.09 6.84
N ALA A 74 7.83 -3.27 7.24
CA ALA A 74 7.63 -4.39 6.33
C ALA A 74 6.66 -4.04 5.19
N TYR A 75 5.59 -3.31 5.51
CA TYR A 75 4.65 -2.81 4.52
C TYR A 75 5.29 -1.78 3.57
N ALA A 76 6.04 -0.80 4.09
CA ALA A 76 6.76 0.17 3.25
C ALA A 76 7.77 -0.52 2.31
N ILE A 77 8.51 -1.51 2.81
CA ILE A 77 9.41 -2.34 2.01
C ILE A 77 8.63 -3.09 0.93
N SER A 78 7.47 -3.69 1.26
CA SER A 78 6.66 -4.42 0.27
C SER A 78 6.21 -3.54 -0.89
N ILE A 79 5.81 -2.28 -0.62
CA ILE A 79 5.44 -1.32 -1.66
C ILE A 79 6.65 -0.94 -2.50
N ALA A 80 7.78 -0.62 -1.86
CA ALA A 80 9.00 -0.23 -2.55
C ALA A 80 9.48 -1.36 -3.47
N THR A 81 9.47 -2.61 -2.99
CA THR A 81 9.83 -3.78 -3.79
C THR A 81 8.84 -3.98 -4.95
N PHE A 82 7.53 -3.84 -4.72
CA PHE A 82 6.52 -3.94 -5.79
C PHE A 82 6.73 -2.87 -6.86
N ALA A 83 6.91 -1.62 -6.45
CA ALA A 83 7.15 -0.50 -7.36
C ALA A 83 8.44 -0.72 -8.15
N ALA A 84 9.53 -1.11 -7.47
CA ALA A 84 10.82 -1.39 -8.10
C ALA A 84 10.73 -2.54 -9.12
N MET A 85 10.05 -3.63 -8.78
CA MET A 85 9.85 -4.77 -9.68
C MET A 85 9.04 -4.37 -10.91
N PHE A 86 7.98 -3.58 -10.74
CA PHE A 86 7.17 -3.09 -11.86
C PHE A 86 7.94 -2.12 -12.75
N THR A 87 8.70 -1.17 -12.17
CA THR A 87 9.54 -0.27 -12.96
C THR A 87 10.67 -1.01 -13.66
N TYR A 88 11.25 -2.02 -13.01
CA TYR A 88 12.25 -2.89 -13.64
C TYR A 88 11.62 -3.63 -14.82
N TYR A 89 10.47 -4.26 -14.65
CA TYR A 89 9.77 -4.92 -15.75
C TYR A 89 9.44 -3.96 -16.89
N ALA A 90 8.91 -2.78 -16.58
CA ALA A 90 8.52 -1.77 -17.56
C ALA A 90 9.72 -1.14 -18.30
N VAL A 91 10.90 -1.09 -17.69
CA VAL A 91 12.12 -0.55 -18.30
C VAL A 91 12.91 -1.61 -19.07
N PHE A 92 13.01 -2.84 -18.55
CA PHE A 92 13.86 -3.91 -19.12
C PHE A 92 13.14 -4.86 -20.09
N ASN A 93 11.81 -4.95 -20.05
CA ASN A 93 11.02 -5.68 -21.08
C ASN A 93 10.43 -4.74 -22.14
N CYS A 94 10.98 -3.53 -22.15
CA CYS A 94 10.96 -2.61 -23.25
C CYS A 94 12.32 -2.80 -23.96
#